data_AF-A0A2K9LU88-F1
#
_entry.id   AF-A0A2K9LU88-F1
#
_cell.length_a   1.000
_cell.length_b   1.000
_cell.length_c   1.000
_cell.angle_alpha   90.00
_cell.angle_beta   90.00
_cell.angle_gamma   90.00
#
_symmetry.space_group_name_H-M   'P 1'
#
loop_
_entity.id
_entity.type
_entity.pdbx_description
1 polymer ?
#
loop_
_entity_poly.entity_id
_entity_poly.type
_entity_poly.pdbx_seq_one_letter_code
_entity_poly.pdbx_strand_id
1 'polypeptide(L)' 'MKEQCQNKDCSNELNFMDKKRIYVFDESIGDELAIFVCDECYKKNKQEENDIDWDQSV' A
#
# COMPACT_ATOMS: atom_id res chain seq x y z
N MET A 1 -17.17 -4.62 -13.06
CA MET A 1 -17.12 -3.72 -11.89
C MET A 1 -15.71 -3.17 -11.83
N LYS A 2 -15.54 -1.85 -11.85
CA LYS A 2 -14.22 -1.25 -11.66
C LYS A 2 -13.94 -1.26 -10.15
N GLU A 3 -12.92 -1.99 -9.74
CA GLU A 3 -12.47 -1.95 -8.35
C GLU A 3 -11.65 -0.68 -8.16
N GLN A 4 -11.86 0.01 -7.04
CA GLN A 4 -11.13 1.22 -6.68
C GLN A 4 -10.08 0.86 -5.63
N CYS A 5 -8.98 1.61 -5.63
CA CYS A 5 -7.94 1.52 -4.62
C CYS A 5 -8.56 1.55 -3.21
N GLN A 6 -8.20 0.58 -2.36
CA GLN A 6 -8.72 0.48 -1.00
C GLN A 6 -7.92 1.33 0.00
N ASN A 7 -6.89 2.04 -0.48
CA ASN A 7 -6.19 2.99 0.36
C ASN A 7 -7.06 4.21 0.61
N LYS A 8 -7.26 4.59 1.89
CA LYS A 8 -8.16 5.67 2.31
C LYS A 8 -7.82 7.02 1.67
N ASP A 9 -6.55 7.23 1.34
CA ASP A 9 -6.05 8.46 0.73
C ASP A 9 -5.99 8.43 -0.80
N CYS A 10 -6.52 7.39 -1.44
CA CYS A 10 -6.29 7.10 -2.85
C CYS A 10 -7.61 6.70 -3.53
N SER A 11 -8.18 7.56 -4.38
CA SER A 11 -9.44 7.26 -5.11
C SER A 11 -9.21 6.74 -6.54
N ASN A 12 -7.99 6.28 -6.84
CA ASN A 12 -7.61 5.84 -8.18
C ASN A 12 -8.21 4.47 -8.54
N GLU A 13 -8.40 4.23 -9.84
CA GLU A 13 -8.84 2.92 -10.35
C GLU A 13 -7.77 1.86 -10.06
N LEU A 14 -8.21 0.68 -9.61
CA LEU A 14 -7.34 -0.44 -9.34
C LEU A 14 -7.02 -1.15 -10.66
N ASN A 15 -5.76 -1.50 -10.87
CA ASN A 15 -5.34 -2.25 -12.03
C ASN A 15 -5.85 -3.69 -11.91
N PHE A 16 -6.90 -4.04 -12.67
CA PHE A 16 -7.55 -5.35 -12.57
C PHE A 16 -6.66 -6.49 -13.10
N MET A 17 -5.71 -6.18 -13.98
CA MET A 17 -4.78 -7.15 -14.58
C MET A 17 -3.61 -7.46 -13.64
N ASP A 18 -3.23 -6.52 -12.77
CA ASP A 18 -2.11 -6.66 -11.82
C ASP A 18 -2.49 -6.04 -10.48
N LYS A 19 -3.25 -6.80 -9.68
CA LYS A 19 -3.72 -6.36 -8.36
C LYS A 19 -2.57 -6.32 -7.37
N LYS A 20 -2.07 -5.12 -7.08
CA LYS A 20 -1.08 -4.90 -6.01
C LYS A 20 -1.75 -4.85 -4.65
N ARG A 21 -1.03 -5.30 -3.61
CA ARG A 21 -1.47 -5.25 -2.22
C ARG A 21 -0.38 -4.69 -1.31
N ILE A 22 -0.79 -3.94 -0.31
CA ILE A 22 0.07 -3.48 0.79
C ILE A 22 -0.53 -3.96 2.11
N TYR A 23 0.31 -4.10 3.13
CA TYR A 23 -0.12 -4.43 4.47
C TYR A 23 -0.24 -3.14 5.26
N VAL A 24 -1.41 -2.91 5.85
CA VAL A 24 -1.68 -1.74 6.68
C VAL A 24 -2.13 -2.24 8.04
N PHE A 25 -1.49 -1.76 9.09
CA PHE A 25 -1.86 -2.08 10.46
C PHE A 25 -3.24 -1.50 10.78
N ASP A 26 -4.15 -2.35 11.23
CA ASP A 26 -5.48 -1.97 11.69
C ASP A 26 -5.57 -2.12 13.21
N GLU A 27 -5.61 -0.97 13.90
CA GLU A 27 -5.68 -0.91 15.36
C GLU A 27 -6.95 -1.55 15.93
N SER A 28 -8.02 -1.68 15.15
CA SER A 28 -9.29 -2.25 15.61
C SER A 28 -9.18 -3.75 15.88
N ILE A 29 -8.31 -4.43 15.12
CA ILE A 29 -8.02 -5.86 15.26
C ILE A 29 -6.62 -6.13 15.83
N GLY A 30 -5.76 -5.11 15.90
CA GLY A 30 -4.40 -5.21 16.40
C GLY A 30 -3.49 -6.04 15.49
N ASP A 31 -3.75 -6.03 14.17
CA ASP A 31 -3.04 -6.85 13.19
C ASP A 31 -2.93 -6.13 11.83
N GLU A 32 -2.05 -6.63 10.96
CA GLU A 32 -1.86 -6.10 9.61
C GLU A 32 -2.85 -6.71 8.62
N LEU A 33 -3.56 -5.85 7.89
CA LEU A 33 -4.48 -6.26 6.83
C LEU A 33 -3.89 -5.98 5.45
N ALA A 34 -3.97 -6.98 4.57
CA ALA A 34 -3.66 -6.80 3.16
C ALA A 34 -4.79 -6.05 2.45
N ILE A 35 -4.53 -4.82 2.03
CA ILE A 35 -5.45 -4.02 1.22
C ILE A 35 -4.96 -3.96 -0.23
N PHE A 36 -5.90 -3.96 -1.18
CA PHE A 36 -5.56 -3.81 -2.59
C PHE A 36 -5.42 -2.35 -2.96
N VAL A 37 -4.32 -2.02 -3.65
CA VAL A 37 -4.00 -0.64 -4.02
C VAL A 37 -3.64 -0.50 -5.49
N CYS A 38 -3.77 0.71 -6.02
CA CYS A 38 -3.30 1.02 -7.37
C CYS A 38 -1.76 1.08 -7.43
N ASP A 39 -1.22 1.09 -8.64
CA ASP A 39 0.23 1.05 -8.88
C ASP A 39 0.96 2.24 -8.25
N GLU A 40 0.36 3.42 -8.24
CA GLU A 40 0.94 4.62 -7.61
C GLU A 40 1.03 4.48 -6.09
N CYS A 41 -0.06 4.04 -5.46
CA CYS A 41 -0.14 3.89 -4.01
C CYS A 41 0.75 2.71 -3.54
N TYR A 42 0.89 1.65 -4.34
CA TYR A 42 1.87 0.59 -4.12
C TYR A 42 3.31 1.11 -4.21
N LYS A 43 3.64 1.89 -5.25
CA LYS A 43 4.99 2.41 -5.45
C LYS A 43 5.39 3.39 -4.36
N LYS A 44 4.47 4.27 -3.92
CA LYS A 44 4.70 5.20 -2.81
C LYS A 44 4.97 4.46 -1.51
N ASN A 45 4.13 3.50 -1.15
CA ASN A 45 4.34 2.69 0.06
C ASN A 45 5.65 1.91 0.01
N LYS A 46 6.01 1.32 -1.14
CA LYS A 46 7.30 0.67 -1.32
C LYS A 46 8.48 1.64 -1.30
N GLN A 47 8.28 2.87 -1.71
CA GLN A 47 9.31 3.90 -1.61
C GLN A 47 9.50 4.31 -0.16
N GLU A 48 8.44 4.54 0.61
CA GLU A 48 8.51 4.82 2.06
C GLU A 48 9.18 3.67 2.84
N GLU A 49 8.89 2.41 2.48
CA GLU A 49 9.56 1.23 3.04
C GLU A 49 11.02 1.07 2.61
N ASN A 50 11.40 1.57 1.42
CA ASN A 50 12.79 1.50 0.94
C ASN A 50 13.62 2.74 1.29
N ASP A 51 12.98 3.88 1.58
CA ASP A 51 13.58 5.10 2.16
C ASP A 51 13.78 4.94 3.67
N ILE A 52 13.84 3.70 4.17
CA ILE A 52 14.58 3.43 5.41
C ILE A 52 16.02 3.82 5.11
N ASP A 53 16.39 4.98 5.61
CA ASP A 53 17.71 5.59 5.54
C ASP A 53 18.74 4.60 6.08
N TRP A 54 19.33 3.79 5.19
CA TRP A 54 20.42 2.86 5.53
C TRP A 54 21.67 3.61 6.01
N ASP A 55 21.67 4.95 5.98
CA ASP A 55 22.70 5.83 6.54
C ASP A 55 22.77 5.81 8.08
N GLN A 56 21.84 5.10 8.75
CA GLN A 56 21.90 4.80 10.20
C GLN A 56 22.41 3.38 10.53
N SER A 57 22.78 2.54 9.55
CA SER A 57 23.46 1.27 9.83
C SER A 57 24.96 1.51 10.11
N VAL A 58 25.27 1.79 11.38
CA VAL A 58 26.62 1.77 11.97
C VAL A 58 27.19 0.35 12.00
#